data_AF-A0A2V9ICE5-F1
#
_entry.id   AF-A0A2V9ICE5-F1
#
_cell.length_a   1.000
_cell.length_b   1.000
_cell.length_c   1.000
_cell.angle_alpha   90.00
_cell.angle_beta   90.00
_cell.angle_gamma   90.00
#
_symmetry.space_group_name_H-M   'P 1'
#
loop_
_entity.id
_entity.type
_entity.pdbx_description
1 polymer ?
#
loop_
_entity_poly.entity_id
_entity_poly.type
_entity_poly.pdbx_seq_one_letter_code
_entity_poly.pdbx_strand_id
1 'polypeptide(L)'
;MQIRSKAPSLAGWRPAPRFVVDVMLGRLAKWLRIAGFDALYSNRFADDELVSLSLREGRILLSRDTRLLVRRSVKQFIFLESEKVEDQIRQILQATQTFDLPGLLTRCLACNQLLVEISRDRVKGKVPPYVFETQPNFKFCSRCKKIYWAGTHREAV
;
A
#
# COMPACT_ATOMS: atom_id res chain seq x y z
N MET A 1 -13.55 3.75 33.68
CA MET A 1 -13.30 2.63 32.76
C MET A 1 -12.07 2.98 31.90
N GLN A 2 -10.87 2.62 32.38
CA GLN A 2 -9.61 2.94 31.70
C GLN A 2 -9.32 1.90 30.62
N ILE A 3 -9.36 2.31 29.36
CA ILE A 3 -8.91 1.47 28.24
C ILE A 3 -7.37 1.52 28.26
N ARG A 4 -6.74 0.54 28.91
CA ARG A 4 -5.30 0.30 28.80
C ARG A 4 -5.02 -0.42 27.48
N SER A 5 -4.78 0.32 26.40
CA SER A 5 -4.17 -0.23 25.20
C SER A 5 -2.71 -0.57 25.52
N LYS A 6 -2.43 -1.85 25.80
CA LYS A 6 -1.09 -2.37 26.02
C LYS A 6 -0.34 -2.28 24.67
N ALA A 7 0.56 -1.31 24.52
CA ALA A 7 1.47 -1.30 23.39
C ALA A 7 2.31 -2.59 23.42
N PRO A 8 2.46 -3.31 22.30
CA PRO A 8 3.30 -4.52 22.27
C PRO A 8 4.75 -4.16 22.59
N SER A 9 5.41 -5.03 23.35
CA SER A 9 6.80 -4.90 23.78
C SER A 9 7.75 -4.75 22.59
N LEU A 10 8.61 -3.72 22.61
CA LEU A 10 9.48 -3.29 21.51
C LEU A 10 10.71 -4.18 21.23
N ALA A 11 10.81 -5.36 21.85
CA ALA A 11 11.88 -6.31 21.56
C ALA A 11 11.55 -7.05 20.25
N GLY A 12 12.06 -6.57 19.11
CA GLY A 12 11.95 -7.24 17.81
C GLY A 12 10.98 -6.64 16.79
N TRP A 13 10.31 -5.52 17.11
CA TRP A 13 9.45 -4.84 16.13
C TRP A 13 10.29 -4.11 15.07
N ARG A 14 10.33 -4.66 13.86
CA ARG A 14 10.82 -3.92 12.69
C ARG A 14 9.66 -3.17 12.05
N PRO A 15 9.81 -1.85 11.78
CA PRO A 15 8.78 -1.12 11.05
C PRO A 15 8.59 -1.76 9.67
N ALA A 16 7.33 -1.83 9.22
CA ALA A 16 7.00 -2.42 7.94
C ALA A 16 7.78 -1.74 6.78
N PRO A 17 8.23 -2.50 5.77
CA PRO A 17 8.96 -1.94 4.63
C PRO A 17 8.11 -0.92 3.88
N ARG A 18 8.79 0.08 3.33
CA ARG A 18 8.19 1.13 2.49
C ARG A 18 8.76 1.03 1.09
N PHE A 19 7.90 1.22 0.11
CA PHE A 19 8.22 0.99 -1.29
C PHE A 19 8.09 2.28 -2.10
N VAL A 20 8.91 2.37 -3.14
CA VAL A 20 8.64 3.20 -4.32
C VAL A 20 8.55 2.23 -5.50
N VAL A 21 7.48 2.35 -6.27
CA VAL A 21 7.09 1.34 -7.26
C VAL A 21 7.23 1.94 -8.65
N ASP A 22 7.93 1.22 -9.53
CA ASP A 22 8.07 1.54 -10.94
C ASP A 22 6.71 1.81 -11.62
N VAL A 23 6.70 2.72 -12.59
CA VAL A 23 5.49 3.16 -13.32
C VAL A 23 4.78 2.01 -14.03
N MET A 24 5.50 0.96 -14.42
CA MET A 24 4.93 -0.22 -15.09
C MET A 24 4.23 -1.19 -14.12
N LEU A 25 4.37 -0.98 -12.81
CA LEU A 25 3.90 -1.89 -11.76
C LEU A 25 2.70 -1.33 -10.98
N GLY A 26 1.83 -0.55 -11.64
CA GLY A 26 0.68 0.07 -10.99
C GLY A 26 -0.31 -0.90 -10.33
N ARG A 27 -0.51 -2.09 -10.92
CA ARG A 27 -1.34 -3.14 -10.30
C ARG A 27 -0.72 -3.61 -8.98
N LEU A 28 0.59 -3.84 -8.95
CA LEU A 28 1.32 -4.21 -7.74
C LEU A 28 1.23 -3.12 -6.67
N ALA A 29 1.45 -1.85 -7.04
CA ALA A 29 1.32 -0.73 -6.11
C ALA A 29 -0.06 -0.68 -5.43
N LYS A 30 -1.13 -0.97 -6.19
CA LYS A 30 -2.49 -1.03 -5.64
C LYS A 30 -2.62 -2.18 -4.63
N TRP A 31 -2.12 -3.38 -4.95
CA TRP A 31 -2.17 -4.53 -4.04
C TRP A 31 -1.37 -4.31 -2.76
N LEU A 32 -0.17 -3.73 -2.84
CA LEU A 32 0.63 -3.36 -1.68
C LEU A 32 -0.13 -2.38 -0.76
N ARG A 33 -0.81 -1.38 -1.34
CA ARG A 33 -1.66 -0.43 -0.57
C ARG A 33 -2.89 -1.10 0.05
N ILE A 34 -3.50 -2.09 -0.63
CA ILE A 34 -4.58 -2.91 -0.06
C ILE A 34 -4.07 -3.67 1.16
N ALA A 35 -2.87 -4.25 1.08
CA ALA A 35 -2.22 -4.93 2.19
C ALA A 35 -1.71 -3.99 3.31
N GLY A 36 -1.81 -2.67 3.11
CA GLY A 36 -1.45 -1.65 4.10
C GLY A 36 -0.03 -1.11 4.02
N PHE A 37 0.76 -1.59 3.06
CA PHE A 37 2.13 -1.10 2.85
C PHE A 37 2.14 0.32 2.31
N ASP A 38 3.14 1.09 2.76
CA ASP A 38 3.45 2.40 2.21
C ASP A 38 4.11 2.23 0.83
N ALA A 39 3.34 2.36 -0.25
CA ALA A 39 3.84 2.18 -1.61
C ALA A 39 3.61 3.46 -2.43
N LEU A 40 4.67 4.25 -2.61
CA LEU A 40 4.62 5.39 -3.53
C LEU A 40 4.59 4.89 -4.97
N TYR A 41 3.67 5.48 -5.73
CA TYR A 41 3.47 5.18 -7.14
C TYR A 41 2.74 6.35 -7.77
N SER A 42 3.20 6.74 -8.94
CA SER A 42 2.59 7.71 -9.85
C SER A 42 2.96 7.28 -11.26
N ASN A 43 2.00 7.30 -12.19
CA ASN A 43 2.28 7.06 -13.61
C ASN A 43 3.07 8.21 -14.28
N ARG A 44 3.44 9.24 -13.52
CA ARG A 44 4.21 10.41 -13.97
C ARG A 44 5.64 10.43 -13.41
N PHE A 45 6.02 9.47 -12.56
CA PHE A 45 7.38 9.43 -12.04
C PHE A 45 8.37 9.17 -13.17
N ALA A 46 9.43 9.98 -13.21
CA ALA A 46 10.61 9.68 -14.01
C ALA A 46 11.55 8.74 -13.25
N ASP A 47 12.41 8.02 -13.96
CA ASP A 47 13.42 7.13 -13.39
C ASP A 47 14.26 7.81 -12.29
N ASP A 48 14.72 9.04 -12.54
CA ASP A 48 15.51 9.82 -11.58
C ASP A 48 14.72 10.17 -10.32
N GLU A 49 13.40 10.38 -10.45
CA GLU A 49 12.52 10.64 -9.32
C GLU A 49 12.32 9.38 -8.48
N LEU A 50 12.15 8.20 -9.10
CA LEU A 50 12.06 6.92 -8.41
C LEU A 50 13.32 6.65 -7.57
N VAL A 51 14.50 6.85 -8.17
CA VAL A 51 15.80 6.68 -7.49
C VAL A 51 15.96 7.70 -6.37
N SER A 52 15.65 8.98 -6.63
CA SER A 52 15.72 10.05 -5.62
C SER A 52 14.81 9.77 -4.42
N LEU A 53 13.56 9.32 -4.65
CA LEU A 53 12.63 8.93 -3.60
C LEU A 53 13.14 7.71 -2.80
N SER A 54 13.68 6.70 -3.48
CA SER A 54 14.29 5.54 -2.83
C SER A 54 15.41 5.96 -1.87
N LEU A 55 16.33 6.79 -2.35
CA LEU A 55 17.49 7.24 -1.56
C LEU A 55 17.10 8.19 -0.43
N ARG A 56 16.28 9.22 -0.71
CA ARG A 56 15.91 10.26 0.25
C ARG A 56 15.04 9.73 1.37
N GLU A 57 14.11 8.82 1.06
CA GLU A 57 13.16 8.30 2.05
C GLU A 57 13.53 6.91 2.59
N GLY A 58 14.63 6.31 2.11
CA GLY A 58 15.01 4.95 2.49
C GLY A 58 13.94 3.93 2.11
N ARG A 59 13.41 4.04 0.89
CA ARG A 59 12.39 3.14 0.33
C ARG A 59 13.03 2.10 -0.57
N ILE A 60 12.50 0.90 -0.53
CA ILE A 60 12.88 -0.18 -1.45
C ILE A 60 12.25 0.13 -2.81
N LEU A 61 13.09 0.27 -3.84
CA LEU A 61 12.62 0.41 -5.22
C LEU A 61 12.19 -0.97 -5.77
N LEU A 62 10.95 -1.07 -6.23
CA LEU A 62 10.44 -2.26 -6.90
C LEU A 62 10.42 -2.00 -8.41
N SER A 63 11.17 -2.79 -9.19
CA SER A 63 11.18 -2.67 -10.65
C SER A 63 11.48 -4.02 -11.32
N ARG A 64 11.10 -4.11 -12.59
CA ARG A 64 11.48 -5.19 -13.52
C ARG A 64 12.51 -4.73 -14.56
N ASP A 65 12.89 -3.46 -14.59
CA ASP A 65 13.89 -2.94 -15.53
C ASP A 65 15.28 -2.97 -14.89
N THR A 66 16.14 -3.88 -15.38
CA THR A 66 17.53 -4.00 -14.91
C THR A 66 18.35 -2.74 -15.21
N ARG A 67 18.03 -1.96 -16.25
CA ARG A 67 18.74 -0.72 -16.58
C ARG A 67 18.47 0.35 -15.53
N LEU A 68 17.25 0.46 -15.04
CA LEU A 68 16.89 1.36 -13.93
C LEU A 68 17.70 1.02 -12.68
N LEU A 69 17.80 -0.27 -12.35
CA LEU A 69 18.45 -0.73 -11.11
C LEU A 69 19.98 -0.66 -11.17
N VAL A 70 20.59 -1.11 -12.27
CA VAL A 70 22.05 -1.24 -12.40
C VAL A 70 22.72 0.08 -12.75
N ARG A 71 22.14 0.89 -13.66
CA ARG A 71 22.81 2.10 -14.15
C ARG A 71 22.72 3.29 -13.20
N ARG A 72 21.80 3.26 -12.23
CA ARG A 72 21.51 4.40 -11.35
C ARG A 72 21.98 4.20 -9.90
N SER A 73 22.84 3.19 -9.67
CA SER A 73 23.44 2.90 -8.36
C SER A 73 22.43 2.84 -7.20
N VAL A 74 21.27 2.23 -7.45
CA VAL A 74 20.22 2.10 -6.45
C VAL A 74 20.71 1.23 -5.30
N LYS A 75 20.65 1.74 -4.07
CA LYS A 75 21.18 1.03 -2.89
C LYS A 75 20.23 -0.03 -2.33
N GLN A 76 18.92 0.18 -2.49
CA GLN A 76 17.88 -0.69 -1.94
C GLN A 76 16.81 -0.93 -3.00
N PHE A 77 16.83 -2.11 -3.59
CA PHE A 77 15.85 -2.49 -4.59
C PHE A 77 15.50 -3.97 -4.51
N ILE A 78 14.36 -4.33 -5.09
CA ILE A 78 13.99 -5.70 -5.40
C ILE A 78 13.69 -5.74 -6.90
N PHE A 79 14.48 -6.55 -7.63
CA PHE A 79 14.19 -6.89 -9.01
C PHE A 79 13.09 -7.96 -9.03
N LEU A 80 11.96 -7.67 -9.66
CA LEU A 80 10.84 -8.60 -9.73
C LEU A 80 10.97 -9.51 -10.96
N GLU A 81 10.91 -10.81 -10.74
CA GLU A 81 11.15 -11.79 -11.82
C GLU A 81 9.87 -12.07 -12.61
N SER A 82 8.75 -12.27 -11.91
CA SER A 82 7.46 -12.63 -12.51
C SER A 82 6.68 -11.43 -13.04
N GLU A 83 5.83 -11.67 -14.03
CA GLU A 83 4.81 -10.71 -14.49
C GLU A 83 3.54 -10.77 -13.63
N LYS A 84 3.32 -11.90 -12.95
CA LYS A 84 2.11 -12.16 -12.17
C LYS A 84 2.23 -11.45 -10.83
N VAL A 85 1.23 -10.63 -10.50
CA VAL A 85 1.28 -9.79 -9.29
C VAL A 85 1.33 -10.64 -8.01
N GLU A 86 0.71 -11.82 -8.04
CA GLU A 86 0.67 -12.76 -6.93
C GLU A 86 2.08 -13.28 -6.60
N ASP A 87 2.86 -13.61 -7.63
CA ASP A 87 4.26 -14.05 -7.48
C ASP A 87 5.16 -12.89 -7.06
N GLN A 88 4.94 -11.69 -7.61
CA GLN A 88 5.66 -10.48 -7.20
C GLN A 88 5.47 -10.18 -5.70
N ILE A 89 4.23 -10.28 -5.20
CA ILE A 89 3.94 -10.07 -3.77
C ILE A 89 4.65 -11.14 -2.93
N ARG A 90 4.59 -12.42 -3.31
CA ARG A 90 5.30 -13.49 -2.60
C ARG A 90 6.80 -13.21 -2.53
N GLN A 91 7.41 -12.83 -3.66
CA GLN A 91 8.83 -12.48 -3.74
C GLN A 91 9.16 -11.30 -2.80
N ILE A 92 8.35 -10.25 -2.79
CA ILE A 92 8.54 -9.09 -1.91
C ILE A 92 8.49 -9.50 -0.44
N LEU A 93 7.44 -10.23 -0.02
CA LEU A 93 7.27 -10.64 1.36
C LEU A 93 8.41 -11.52 1.86
N GLN A 94 8.91 -12.43 1.02
CA GLN A 94 10.08 -13.26 1.32
C GLN A 94 11.36 -12.41 1.44
N ALA A 95 11.62 -11.53 0.46
CA ALA A 95 12.80 -10.68 0.45
C ALA A 95 12.84 -9.69 1.62
N THR A 96 11.69 -9.19 2.05
CA THR A 96 11.57 -8.28 3.21
C THR A 96 11.33 -9.00 4.53
N GLN A 97 11.33 -10.34 4.55
CA GLN A 97 11.03 -11.17 5.72
C GLN A 97 9.77 -10.70 6.46
N THR A 98 8.74 -10.35 5.70
CA THR A 98 7.48 -9.78 6.21
C THR A 98 6.42 -10.86 6.26
N PHE A 99 6.17 -11.38 7.46
CA PHE A 99 5.21 -12.45 7.71
C PHE A 99 3.85 -11.92 8.17
N ASP A 100 3.81 -10.68 8.67
CA ASP A 100 2.58 -10.00 9.10
C ASP A 100 2.29 -8.80 8.20
N LEU A 101 1.03 -8.66 7.78
CA LEU A 101 0.60 -7.49 7.01
C LEU A 101 0.42 -6.28 7.94
N PRO A 102 0.81 -5.06 7.51
CA PRO A 102 0.58 -3.84 8.28
C PRO A 102 -0.89 -3.57 8.62
N GLY A 103 -1.80 -4.13 7.83
CA GLY A 103 -3.24 -4.09 8.06
C GLY A 103 -4.00 -3.74 6.78
N LEU A 104 -5.12 -4.43 6.56
CA LEU A 104 -5.88 -4.27 5.32
C LEU A 104 -6.53 -2.89 5.22
N LEU A 105 -6.43 -2.32 4.01
CA LEU A 105 -7.09 -1.09 3.62
C LEU A 105 -6.84 0.05 4.62
N THR A 106 -5.61 0.19 5.09
CA THR A 106 -5.16 1.28 5.99
C THR A 106 -4.65 2.49 5.19
N ARG A 107 -4.39 2.30 3.89
CA ARG A 107 -3.88 3.35 2.98
C ARG A 107 -4.79 3.57 1.79
N CYS A 108 -4.80 4.80 1.33
CA CYS A 108 -5.53 5.21 0.15
C CYS A 108 -4.93 4.55 -1.10
N LEU A 109 -5.73 3.77 -1.81
CA LEU A 109 -5.29 3.09 -3.02
C LEU A 109 -4.86 4.05 -4.14
N ALA A 110 -5.35 5.30 -4.12
CA ALA A 110 -5.01 6.32 -5.11
C ALA A 110 -3.74 7.11 -4.75
N CYS A 111 -3.65 7.64 -3.53
CA CYS A 111 -2.59 8.59 -3.15
C CYS A 111 -1.71 8.14 -1.99
N ASN A 112 -1.86 6.90 -1.52
CA ASN A 112 -1.05 6.27 -0.46
C ASN A 112 -1.18 6.88 0.96
N GLN A 113 -1.94 7.97 1.12
CA GLN A 113 -2.22 8.59 2.42
C GLN A 113 -2.91 7.61 3.36
N LEU A 114 -2.59 7.65 4.65
CA LEU A 114 -3.33 6.91 5.68
C LEU A 114 -4.81 7.28 5.63
N LEU A 115 -5.64 6.24 5.72
CA LEU A 115 -7.08 6.41 5.80
C LEU A 115 -7.50 6.63 7.24
N VAL A 116 -8.50 7.48 7.42
CA VAL A 116 -9.13 7.73 8.72
C VAL A 116 -10.53 7.13 8.73
N GLU A 117 -11.01 6.75 9.89
CA GLU A 117 -12.42 6.35 10.04
C GLU A 117 -13.34 7.53 9.77
N ILE A 118 -14.51 7.24 9.20
CA ILE A 118 -15.55 8.23 8.95
C ILE A 118 -16.90 7.66 9.37
N SER A 119 -17.70 8.49 10.05
CA SER A 119 -19.03 8.09 10.50
C SER A 119 -19.97 7.83 9.32
N ARG A 120 -20.91 6.90 9.50
CA ARG A 120 -21.93 6.58 8.48
C ARG A 120 -22.71 7.83 8.06
N ASP A 121 -23.08 8.70 8.99
CA ASP A 121 -23.84 9.93 8.65
C ASP A 121 -23.10 10.83 7.66
N ARG A 122 -21.77 10.91 7.76
CA ARG A 122 -20.93 11.71 6.84
C ARG A 122 -20.75 11.07 5.46
N VAL A 123 -21.03 9.77 5.35
CA VAL A 123 -20.94 8.96 4.12
C VAL A 123 -22.27 8.89 3.37
N LYS A 124 -23.40 9.11 4.07
CA LYS A 124 -24.74 9.09 3.47
C LYS A 124 -24.81 9.99 2.23
N GLY A 125 -25.31 9.43 1.11
CA GLY A 125 -25.40 10.13 -0.17
C GLY A 125 -24.08 10.30 -0.94
N LYS A 126 -22.95 9.79 -0.44
CA LYS A 126 -21.62 9.86 -1.10
C LYS A 126 -21.11 8.50 -1.59
N VAL A 127 -21.83 7.43 -1.28
CA VAL A 127 -21.55 6.06 -1.74
C VAL A 127 -22.85 5.46 -2.30
N PRO A 128 -22.77 4.41 -3.13
CA PRO A 128 -23.96 3.72 -3.63
C PRO A 128 -24.90 3.27 -2.49
N PRO A 129 -26.23 3.37 -2.63
CA PRO A 129 -27.19 3.01 -1.57
C PRO A 129 -26.94 1.61 -0.98
N TYR A 130 -26.74 0.61 -1.85
CA TYR A 130 -26.44 -0.77 -1.43
C TYR A 130 -25.20 -0.87 -0.53
N VAL A 131 -24.14 -0.12 -0.85
CA VAL A 131 -22.92 -0.08 -0.04
C VAL A 131 -23.21 0.57 1.32
N PHE A 132 -23.95 1.68 1.32
CA PHE A 132 -24.34 2.35 2.56
C PHE A 132 -25.13 1.42 3.47
N GLU A 133 -26.09 0.68 2.93
CA GLU A 133 -26.94 -0.25 3.68
C GLU A 133 -26.17 -1.47 4.21
N THR A 134 -25.27 -2.04 3.41
CA THR A 134 -24.61 -3.32 3.75
C THR A 134 -23.29 -3.19 4.51
N GLN A 135 -22.58 -2.05 4.40
CA GLN A 135 -21.24 -1.91 4.96
C GLN A 135 -21.22 -1.22 6.31
N PRO A 136 -20.81 -1.87 7.41
CA PRO A 136 -20.87 -1.28 8.74
C PRO A 136 -19.87 -0.13 8.91
N ASN A 137 -18.70 -0.23 8.26
CA ASN A 137 -17.57 0.66 8.50
C ASN A 137 -17.07 1.28 7.20
N PHE A 138 -16.67 2.55 7.30
CA PHE A 138 -16.11 3.32 6.20
C PHE A 138 -14.80 3.96 6.59
N LYS A 139 -13.93 4.10 5.59
CA LYS A 139 -12.66 4.79 5.69
C LYS A 139 -12.62 5.93 4.67
N PHE A 140 -11.93 7.01 5.00
CA PHE A 140 -11.86 8.21 4.20
C PHE A 140 -10.42 8.68 4.02
N CYS A 141 -10.11 9.13 2.82
CA CYS A 141 -8.83 9.78 2.54
C CYS A 141 -8.97 11.29 2.69
N SER A 142 -8.27 11.88 3.67
CA SER A 142 -8.27 13.33 3.89
C SER A 142 -7.67 14.13 2.73
N ARG A 143 -6.79 13.52 1.92
CA ARG A 143 -6.12 14.15 0.77
C ARG A 143 -6.99 14.15 -0.48
N CYS A 144 -7.35 12.97 -1.01
CA CYS A 144 -8.07 12.86 -2.28
C CYS A 144 -9.60 12.69 -2.13
N LYS A 145 -10.11 12.74 -0.90
CA LYS A 145 -11.54 12.69 -0.54
C LYS A 145 -12.28 11.40 -0.93
N LYS A 146 -11.55 10.36 -1.35
CA LYS A 146 -12.13 9.03 -1.64
C LYS A 146 -12.60 8.34 -0.36
N ILE A 147 -13.74 7.66 -0.46
CA ILE A 147 -14.31 6.80 0.58
C ILE A 147 -14.04 5.35 0.20
N TYR A 148 -13.70 4.54 1.20
CA TYR A 148 -13.34 3.13 1.09
C TYR A 148 -14.15 2.31 2.08
N TRP A 149 -14.43 1.06 1.74
CA TRP A 149 -15.12 0.08 2.58
C TRP A 149 -14.53 -1.31 2.29
N ALA A 150 -14.82 -2.30 3.15
CA ALA A 150 -14.45 -3.67 2.89
C ALA A 150 -15.17 -4.15 1.61
N GLY A 151 -14.44 -4.74 0.66
CA GLY A 151 -15.06 -5.19 -0.58
C GLY A 151 -16.22 -6.16 -0.31
N THR A 152 -17.35 -5.98 -1.00
CA THR A 152 -18.53 -6.87 -0.93
C THR A 152 -18.43 -8.04 -1.90
N HIS A 153 -17.25 -8.34 -2.44
CA HIS A 153 -17.09 -9.39 -3.44
C HIS A 153 -17.41 -10.75 -2.78
N ARG A 154 -18.65 -11.21 -2.95
CA ARG A 154 -18.97 -12.63 -2.96
C ARG A 154 -18.13 -13.25 -4.08
N GLU A 155 -17.46 -14.35 -3.76
CA GLU A 155 -16.73 -15.15 -4.73
C GLU A 155 -17.63 -15.44 -5.93
N ALA A 156 -17.16 -15.02 -7.10
CA ALA A 156 -17.61 -15.54 -8.37
C ALA A 156 -16.36 -15.64 -9.26
N VAL A 157 -15.42 -16.50 -8.87
CA VAL A 157 -14.57 -17.33 -9.75
C VAL A 157 -14.13 -18.54 -8.95
#